data_AF-A0A7J4JQU5-F1
#
_entry.id   AF-A0A7J4JQU5-F1
#
_cell.length_a   1.000
_cell.length_b   1.000
_cell.length_c   1.000
_cell.angle_alpha   90.00
_cell.angle_beta   90.00
_cell.angle_gamma   90.00
#
_symmetry.space_group_name_H-M   'P 1'
#
loop_
_entity.id
_entity.type
_entity.pdbx_description
1 polymer ?
#
loop_
_entity_poly.entity_id
_entity_poly.type
_entity_poly.pdbx_seq_one_letter_code
_entity_poly.pdbx_strand_id
1 'polypeptide(L)'
;MIQKRLLVFTLALLSLALPANAVSLEEALKNARPYLDSGVASFPKPFFVLSEYYYIYSPSIYSPQRIFVVVSQDTGEVMFNEKLLASVGPSVFDYGVFQEYIKKNKISFGGMQTTSSQLGLAIDRNRGSLSALSSKTQQSYPDVSFDTIDSKLAFLQNLALDVNGLVNDGVVQESQFENDYSDYSLSQLMSYYKGFYSKAKDLIAAYDDYNNALFQKRAEIFKSSIPAPDNENIAKTLENLQLKVDLLETLRSLKPWQNLESLEKAKAQWVNDSITSLSYKKLSVDVNAKYNELSPSIQNIFYSQAVLSQCGLKTEADSISAKWKEIQLLKSRGRTTDLQRLPSKLSAVETEYNSLQSKYQACVNPQQSSDFIPLQQGFDLTPVIILLAVALAGFLVWKYKKSQEETYQ
;
A
#
# COMPACT_ATOMS: atom_id res chain seq x y z
N MET A 1 27.15 42.83 -26.15
CA MET A 1 27.21 42.11 -24.85
C MET A 1 25.84 41.70 -24.30
N ILE A 2 24.73 42.36 -24.65
CA ILE A 2 23.39 42.10 -24.09
C ILE A 2 22.76 40.79 -24.60
N GLN A 3 22.97 40.44 -25.89
CA GLN A 3 22.41 39.21 -26.47
C GLN A 3 22.97 37.90 -25.87
N LYS A 4 24.23 37.88 -25.41
CA LYS A 4 24.80 36.70 -24.74
C LYS A 4 24.21 36.48 -23.35
N ARG A 5 23.78 37.55 -22.66
CA ARG A 5 23.12 37.44 -21.34
C ARG A 5 21.67 37.01 -21.48
N LEU A 6 20.96 37.47 -22.51
CA LEU A 6 19.58 37.04 -22.79
C LEU A 6 19.53 35.54 -23.14
N LEU A 7 20.48 35.05 -23.94
CA LEU A 7 20.56 33.64 -24.34
C LEU A 7 20.92 32.71 -23.17
N VAL A 8 21.76 33.16 -22.24
CA VAL A 8 22.06 32.43 -21.00
C VAL A 8 20.86 32.46 -20.05
N PHE A 9 20.11 33.56 -19.99
CA PHE A 9 18.89 33.67 -19.19
C PHE A 9 17.76 32.79 -19.75
N THR A 10 17.57 32.74 -21.07
CA THR A 10 16.61 31.83 -21.70
C THR A 10 17.05 30.38 -21.63
N LEU A 11 18.36 30.05 -21.72
CA LEU A 11 18.85 28.69 -21.44
C LEU A 11 18.63 28.29 -19.98
N ALA A 12 18.84 29.19 -19.02
CA ALA A 12 18.60 28.94 -17.60
C ALA A 12 17.11 28.78 -17.26
N LEU A 13 16.23 29.53 -17.94
CA LEU A 13 14.77 29.38 -17.86
C LEU A 13 14.27 28.13 -18.59
N LEU A 14 14.88 27.73 -19.70
CA LEU A 14 14.58 26.47 -20.40
C LEU A 14 15.08 25.24 -19.63
N SER A 15 16.17 25.35 -18.86
CA SER A 15 16.59 24.28 -17.94
C SER A 15 15.68 24.13 -16.71
N LEU A 16 14.89 25.16 -16.37
CA LEU A 16 13.78 25.06 -15.41
C LEU A 16 12.50 24.47 -16.03
N ALA A 17 12.47 24.29 -17.37
CA ALA A 17 11.32 23.81 -18.13
C ALA A 17 11.53 22.42 -18.77
N LEU A 18 12.60 21.71 -18.38
CA LEU A 18 12.72 20.26 -18.60
C LEU A 18 12.00 19.55 -17.43
N PRO A 19 11.17 18.51 -17.69
CA PRO A 19 10.37 17.87 -16.65
C PRO A 19 11.27 17.04 -15.72
N ALA A 20 11.70 17.66 -14.63
CA ALA A 20 12.27 17.00 -13.46
C ALA A 20 11.89 17.92 -12.29
N ASN A 21 11.05 17.52 -11.36
CA ASN A 21 11.44 16.49 -10.42
C ASN A 21 10.22 15.70 -10.00
N ALA A 22 10.24 14.38 -10.25
CA ALA A 22 9.54 13.48 -9.36
C ALA A 22 9.96 13.86 -7.93
N VAL A 23 8.99 14.21 -7.10
CA VAL A 23 9.21 14.54 -5.70
C VAL A 23 9.96 13.37 -5.06
N SER A 24 11.03 13.68 -4.33
CA SER A 24 11.86 12.63 -3.73
C SER A 24 11.04 11.80 -2.73
N LEU A 25 11.42 10.54 -2.51
CA LEU A 25 10.78 9.69 -1.50
C LEU A 25 10.80 10.35 -0.10
N GLU A 26 11.85 11.10 0.21
CA GLU A 26 12.01 11.81 1.48
C GLU A 26 11.03 12.99 1.59
N GLU A 27 10.85 13.74 0.51
CA GLU A 27 9.91 14.86 0.46
C GLU A 27 8.46 14.37 0.51
N ALA A 28 8.14 13.31 -0.24
CA ALA A 28 6.83 12.67 -0.16
C ALA A 28 6.55 12.15 1.26
N LEU A 29 7.54 11.54 1.92
CA LEU A 29 7.40 11.06 3.30
C LEU A 29 7.23 12.24 4.27
N LYS A 30 7.97 13.32 4.09
CA LYS A 30 7.84 14.54 4.89
C LYS A 30 6.41 15.10 4.81
N ASN A 31 5.83 15.11 3.62
CA ASN A 31 4.47 15.60 3.40
C ASN A 31 3.41 14.63 3.93
N ALA A 32 3.65 13.32 3.87
CA ALA A 32 2.76 12.30 4.43
C ALA A 32 2.80 12.23 5.97
N ARG A 33 3.96 12.48 6.59
CA ARG A 33 4.23 12.24 8.02
C ARG A 33 3.21 12.84 9.00
N PRO A 34 2.67 14.06 8.82
CA PRO A 34 1.62 14.60 9.69
C PRO A 34 0.35 13.74 9.75
N TYR A 35 0.09 12.99 8.69
CA TYR A 35 -1.10 12.15 8.53
C TYR A 35 -0.85 10.69 8.89
N LEU A 36 0.41 10.29 9.13
CA LEU A 36 0.77 8.93 9.50
C LEU A 36 0.82 8.75 11.03
N ASP A 37 0.87 7.48 11.43
CA ASP A 37 1.22 7.07 12.79
C ASP A 37 2.74 7.04 13.00
N SER A 38 3.18 7.06 14.26
CA SER A 38 4.59 6.84 14.59
C SER A 38 5.01 5.41 14.22
N GLY A 39 6.04 5.27 13.39
CA GLY A 39 6.61 3.95 13.04
C GLY A 39 6.08 3.31 11.75
N VAL A 40 5.48 4.10 10.85
CA VAL A 40 5.02 3.59 9.54
C VAL A 40 6.21 3.30 8.62
N ALA A 41 6.28 2.07 8.13
CA ALA A 41 7.18 1.70 7.05
C ALA A 41 6.59 2.19 5.72
N SER A 42 7.42 2.81 4.88
CA SER A 42 7.05 3.06 3.49
C SER A 42 7.01 1.74 2.73
N PHE A 43 6.10 1.62 1.75
CA PHE A 43 6.31 0.61 0.74
C PHE A 43 7.64 0.87 0.01
N PRO A 44 8.35 -0.19 -0.42
CA PRO A 44 9.72 -0.07 -0.89
C PRO A 44 9.87 0.75 -2.18
N LYS A 45 8.81 0.87 -2.99
CA LYS A 45 8.80 1.63 -4.24
C LYS A 45 7.46 2.37 -4.44
N PRO A 46 7.45 3.45 -5.24
CA PRO A 46 6.22 4.10 -5.70
C PRO A 46 5.34 3.09 -6.44
N PHE A 47 4.03 3.34 -6.42
CA PHE A 47 3.03 2.48 -7.03
C PHE A 47 2.32 3.23 -8.15
N PHE A 48 2.16 2.60 -9.31
CA PHE A 48 1.55 3.21 -10.50
C PHE A 48 0.05 2.91 -10.56
N VAL A 49 -0.76 3.95 -10.62
CA VAL A 49 -2.22 3.86 -10.73
C VAL A 49 -2.73 5.00 -11.60
N LEU A 50 -3.59 4.71 -12.58
CA LEU A 50 -4.28 5.73 -13.40
C LEU A 50 -3.33 6.75 -14.08
N SER A 51 -2.32 6.25 -14.80
CA SER A 51 -1.36 7.05 -15.57
C SER A 51 -0.41 7.95 -14.75
N GLU A 52 -0.45 7.85 -13.42
CA GLU A 52 0.42 8.58 -12.49
C GLU A 52 1.04 7.62 -11.47
N TYR A 53 2.19 8.02 -10.93
CA TYR A 53 2.84 7.31 -9.84
C TYR A 53 2.53 7.99 -8.51
N TYR A 54 2.27 7.17 -7.50
CA TYR A 54 2.02 7.61 -6.15
C TYR A 54 3.00 6.98 -5.16
N TYR A 55 3.47 7.78 -4.21
CA TYR A 55 4.06 7.25 -2.99
C TYR A 55 2.94 6.85 -2.04
N ILE A 56 2.93 5.57 -1.66
CA ILE A 56 1.93 5.01 -0.76
C ILE A 56 2.57 4.71 0.58
N TYR A 57 1.98 5.25 1.64
CA TYR A 57 2.39 5.01 3.01
C TYR A 57 1.25 4.35 3.76
N SER A 58 1.44 3.12 4.22
CA SER A 58 0.44 2.34 4.96
C SER A 58 1.10 1.71 6.19
N PRO A 59 0.51 1.82 7.40
CA PRO A 59 1.08 1.30 8.64
C PRO A 59 1.15 -0.23 8.66
N SER A 60 0.23 -0.89 7.95
CA SER A 60 0.08 -2.35 7.82
C SER A 60 -1.37 -2.64 7.45
N ILE A 61 -1.67 -3.69 6.67
CA ILE A 61 -3.04 -4.20 6.52
C ILE A 61 -3.65 -4.70 7.85
N TYR A 62 -2.80 -4.97 8.84
CA TYR A 62 -3.18 -5.37 10.20
C TYR A 62 -3.21 -4.19 11.19
N SER A 63 -2.90 -2.97 10.76
CA SER A 63 -2.91 -1.80 11.64
C SER A 63 -4.32 -1.53 12.18
N PRO A 64 -4.47 -1.22 13.47
CA PRO A 64 -5.78 -0.88 14.04
C PRO A 64 -6.32 0.45 13.50
N GLN A 65 -5.45 1.39 13.09
CA GLN A 65 -5.86 2.70 12.59
C GLN A 65 -6.19 2.69 11.10
N ARG A 66 -5.63 1.72 10.36
CA ARG A 66 -5.88 1.48 8.93
C ARG A 66 -5.60 2.69 8.03
N ILE A 67 -4.77 3.67 8.40
CA ILE A 67 -4.58 4.87 7.56
C ILE A 67 -3.63 4.57 6.40
N PHE A 68 -4.05 4.68 5.14
CA PHE A 68 -3.09 4.81 4.03
C PHE A 68 -3.06 6.24 3.51
N VAL A 69 -1.88 6.72 3.16
CA VAL A 69 -1.65 8.06 2.59
C VAL A 69 -1.10 7.90 1.19
N VAL A 70 -1.71 8.61 0.25
CA VAL A 70 -1.28 8.68 -1.15
C VAL A 70 -0.67 10.04 -1.39
N VAL A 71 0.55 10.09 -1.91
CA VAL A 71 1.25 11.32 -2.27
C VAL A 71 1.57 11.26 -3.76
N SER A 72 1.16 12.27 -4.52
CA SER A 72 1.50 12.38 -5.94
C SER A 72 3.02 12.46 -6.11
N GLN A 73 3.59 11.62 -6.99
CA GLN A 73 5.01 11.74 -7.33
C GLN A 73 5.30 13.06 -8.07
N ASP A 74 4.32 13.61 -8.78
CA ASP A 74 4.51 14.81 -9.60
C ASP A 74 4.39 16.10 -8.79
N THR A 75 3.40 16.19 -7.89
CA THR A 75 3.15 17.41 -7.10
C THR A 75 3.71 17.35 -5.68
N GLY A 76 3.96 16.14 -5.15
CA GLY A 76 4.31 15.93 -3.74
C GLY A 76 3.16 16.18 -2.77
N GLU A 77 1.96 16.46 -3.27
CA GLU A 77 0.79 16.73 -2.44
C GLU A 77 0.16 15.43 -1.93
N VAL A 78 -0.32 15.48 -0.69
CA VAL A 78 -1.13 14.41 -0.12
C VAL A 78 -2.53 14.46 -0.73
N MET A 79 -2.94 13.36 -1.33
CA MET A 79 -4.22 13.25 -2.01
C MET A 79 -5.33 12.91 -1.02
N PHE A 80 -6.34 13.78 -0.92
CA PHE A 80 -7.52 13.59 -0.05
C PHE A 80 -8.82 13.35 -0.82
N ASN A 81 -8.75 13.15 -2.12
CA ASN A 81 -9.93 12.89 -2.94
C ASN A 81 -10.47 11.48 -2.64
N GLU A 82 -11.65 11.42 -2.02
CA GLU A 82 -12.29 10.16 -1.61
C GLU A 82 -12.48 9.18 -2.78
N LYS A 83 -12.85 9.65 -3.98
CA LYS A 83 -13.02 8.78 -5.15
C LYS A 83 -11.70 8.17 -5.60
N LEU A 84 -10.63 8.96 -5.61
CA LEU A 84 -9.28 8.49 -5.92
C LEU A 84 -8.80 7.50 -4.86
N LEU A 85 -8.97 7.82 -3.59
CA LEU A 85 -8.57 6.93 -2.49
C LEU A 85 -9.37 5.62 -2.52
N ALA A 86 -10.66 5.67 -2.85
CA ALA A 86 -11.48 4.47 -3.02
C ALA A 86 -11.05 3.64 -4.25
N SER A 87 -10.57 4.26 -5.32
CA SER A 87 -10.06 3.53 -6.49
C SER A 87 -8.67 2.92 -6.25
N VAL A 88 -7.80 3.61 -5.52
CA VAL A 88 -6.41 3.14 -5.24
C VAL A 88 -6.36 2.19 -4.04
N GLY A 89 -7.26 2.35 -3.08
CA GLY A 89 -7.31 1.60 -1.82
C GLY A 89 -7.29 0.07 -1.96
N PRO A 90 -8.07 -0.53 -2.88
CA PRO A 90 -8.04 -1.98 -3.11
C PRO A 90 -6.63 -2.49 -3.49
N SER A 91 -5.94 -1.76 -4.36
CA SER A 91 -4.59 -2.09 -4.81
C SER A 91 -3.56 -1.86 -3.70
N VAL A 92 -3.73 -0.83 -2.87
CA VAL A 92 -2.93 -0.62 -1.65
C VAL A 92 -3.06 -1.81 -0.71
N PHE A 93 -4.28 -2.29 -0.49
CA PHE A 93 -4.54 -3.44 0.37
C PHE A 93 -3.87 -4.70 -0.18
N ASP A 94 -4.05 -4.99 -1.47
CA ASP A 94 -3.42 -6.13 -2.14
C ASP A 94 -1.89 -6.05 -2.07
N TYR A 95 -1.33 -4.83 -2.17
CA TYR A 95 0.11 -4.66 -2.05
C TYR A 95 0.60 -4.95 -0.63
N GLY A 96 -0.17 -4.54 0.38
CA GLY A 96 0.05 -4.92 1.76
C GLY A 96 -0.05 -6.43 2.00
N VAL A 97 -1.01 -7.12 1.36
CA VAL A 97 -1.11 -8.60 1.41
C VAL A 97 0.15 -9.23 0.82
N PHE A 98 0.60 -8.78 -0.34
CA PHE A 98 1.82 -9.28 -0.96
C PHE A 98 3.06 -9.11 -0.06
N GLN A 99 3.25 -7.93 0.52
CA GLN A 99 4.42 -7.63 1.35
C GLN A 99 4.36 -8.30 2.74
N GLU A 100 3.22 -8.20 3.43
CA GLU A 100 3.11 -8.54 4.85
C GLU A 100 2.61 -9.96 5.11
N TYR A 101 1.87 -10.54 4.16
CA TYR A 101 1.38 -11.91 4.26
C TYR A 101 2.23 -12.86 3.42
N ILE A 102 2.39 -12.58 2.12
CA ILE A 102 3.04 -13.53 1.21
C ILE A 102 4.57 -13.55 1.40
N LYS A 103 5.23 -12.40 1.22
CA LYS A 103 6.69 -12.30 1.35
C LYS A 103 7.18 -12.60 2.76
N LYS A 104 6.53 -12.04 3.78
CA LYS A 104 6.93 -12.24 5.18
C LYS A 104 6.87 -13.70 5.62
N ASN A 105 5.90 -14.46 5.12
CA ASN A 105 5.77 -15.90 5.40
C ASN A 105 6.58 -16.79 4.44
N LYS A 106 7.39 -16.21 3.54
CA LYS A 106 8.21 -16.94 2.55
C LYS A 106 7.41 -17.89 1.65
N ILE A 107 6.18 -17.50 1.33
CA ILE A 107 5.29 -18.23 0.42
C ILE A 107 5.11 -17.51 -0.92
N SER A 108 6.02 -16.60 -1.26
CA SER A 108 6.15 -16.05 -2.62
C SER A 108 6.66 -17.13 -3.58
N PHE A 109 6.33 -17.03 -4.86
CA PHE A 109 6.81 -17.93 -5.91
C PHE A 109 8.33 -18.00 -5.93
N GLY A 110 9.03 -16.85 -5.90
CA GLY A 110 10.50 -16.82 -5.78
C GLY A 110 11.01 -17.51 -4.51
N GLY A 111 10.26 -17.43 -3.40
CA GLY A 111 10.59 -18.12 -2.15
C GLY A 111 10.35 -19.63 -2.20
N MET A 112 9.38 -20.09 -2.99
CA MET A 112 8.98 -21.50 -3.11
C MET A 112 9.66 -22.24 -4.26
N GLN A 113 10.31 -21.55 -5.20
CA GLN A 113 10.85 -22.15 -6.43
C GLN A 113 11.76 -23.35 -6.17
N THR A 114 12.74 -23.19 -5.27
CA THR A 114 13.69 -24.26 -4.94
C THR A 114 13.01 -25.44 -4.28
N THR A 115 12.13 -25.20 -3.29
CA THR A 115 11.47 -26.28 -2.53
C THR A 115 10.43 -27.01 -3.37
N SER A 116 9.78 -26.32 -4.32
CA SER A 116 8.88 -26.92 -5.32
C SER A 116 9.66 -27.87 -6.26
N SER A 117 10.82 -27.43 -6.76
CA SER A 117 11.66 -28.28 -7.62
C SER A 117 12.19 -29.51 -6.87
N GLN A 118 12.58 -29.34 -5.60
CA GLN A 118 13.03 -30.44 -4.74
C GLN A 118 11.91 -31.45 -4.45
N LEU A 119 10.67 -30.99 -4.28
CA LEU A 119 9.51 -31.88 -4.12
C LEU A 119 9.34 -32.79 -5.36
N GLY A 120 9.40 -32.23 -6.56
CA GLY A 120 9.32 -33.00 -7.80
C GLY A 120 10.40 -34.09 -7.89
N LEU A 121 11.66 -33.71 -7.62
CA LEU A 121 12.78 -34.66 -7.61
C LEU A 121 12.62 -35.76 -6.55
N ALA A 122 12.06 -35.45 -5.38
CA ALA A 122 11.80 -36.43 -4.33
C ALA A 122 10.70 -37.43 -4.75
N ILE A 123 9.65 -36.95 -5.40
CA ILE A 123 8.59 -37.80 -5.96
C ILE A 123 9.15 -38.74 -7.04
N ASP A 124 9.99 -38.23 -7.95
CA ASP A 124 10.62 -39.05 -9.01
C ASP A 124 11.50 -40.16 -8.42
N ARG A 125 12.30 -39.83 -7.39
CA ARG A 125 13.11 -40.83 -6.67
C ARG A 125 12.23 -41.90 -6.03
N ASN A 126 11.14 -41.50 -5.37
CA ASN A 126 10.21 -42.44 -4.76
C ASN A 126 9.55 -43.35 -5.79
N ARG A 127 9.23 -42.83 -6.97
CA ARG A 127 8.67 -43.64 -8.06
C ARG A 127 9.64 -44.71 -8.53
N GLY A 128 10.92 -44.35 -8.71
CA GLY A 128 11.97 -45.31 -9.03
C GLY A 128 12.17 -46.37 -7.94
N SER A 129 12.19 -45.95 -6.67
CA SER A 129 12.32 -46.87 -5.53
C SER A 129 11.10 -47.80 -5.37
N LEU A 130 9.88 -47.31 -5.61
CA LEU A 130 8.67 -48.12 -5.59
C LEU A 130 8.66 -49.15 -6.71
N SER A 131 9.05 -48.77 -7.93
CA SER A 131 9.14 -49.69 -9.06
C SER A 131 10.17 -50.82 -8.81
N ALA A 132 11.33 -50.48 -8.25
CA ALA A 132 12.34 -51.44 -7.85
C ALA A 132 11.84 -52.39 -6.74
N LEU A 133 11.15 -51.85 -5.73
CA LEU A 133 10.54 -52.62 -4.66
C LEU A 133 9.46 -53.58 -5.21
N SER A 134 8.59 -53.10 -6.08
CA SER A 134 7.54 -53.90 -6.71
C SER A 134 8.13 -55.06 -7.50
N SER A 135 9.09 -54.77 -8.38
CA SER A 135 9.77 -55.77 -9.21
C SER A 135 10.42 -56.86 -8.37
N LYS A 136 11.16 -56.48 -7.32
CA LYS A 136 11.82 -57.43 -6.43
C LYS A 136 10.82 -58.27 -5.63
N THR A 137 9.77 -57.63 -5.11
CA THR A 137 8.78 -58.30 -4.26
C THR A 137 7.96 -59.30 -5.08
N GLN A 138 7.51 -58.92 -6.28
CA GLN A 138 6.67 -59.76 -7.13
C GLN A 138 7.39 -60.97 -7.70
N GLN A 139 8.73 -60.94 -7.80
CA GLN A 139 9.52 -62.12 -8.16
C GLN A 139 9.41 -63.24 -7.12
N SER A 140 9.32 -62.88 -5.83
CA SER A 140 9.26 -63.84 -4.72
C SER A 140 7.84 -64.04 -4.19
N TYR A 141 6.97 -63.04 -4.34
CA TYR A 141 5.61 -62.98 -3.80
C TYR A 141 4.66 -62.42 -4.87
N PRO A 142 4.28 -63.24 -5.88
CA PRO A 142 3.55 -62.76 -7.07
C PRO A 142 2.20 -62.10 -6.79
N ASP A 143 1.53 -62.48 -5.70
CA ASP A 143 0.22 -61.95 -5.32
C ASP A 143 0.29 -60.57 -4.64
N VAL A 144 1.49 -60.07 -4.34
CA VAL A 144 1.68 -58.76 -3.70
C VAL A 144 1.71 -57.67 -4.77
N SER A 145 0.63 -56.88 -4.84
CA SER A 145 0.55 -55.71 -5.72
C SER A 145 0.86 -54.39 -5.00
N PHE A 146 1.50 -53.44 -5.69
CA PHE A 146 1.74 -52.06 -5.24
C PHE A 146 0.94 -51.01 -6.05
N ASP A 147 -0.02 -51.45 -6.88
CA ASP A 147 -0.71 -50.61 -7.88
C ASP A 147 -1.45 -49.43 -7.25
N THR A 148 -2.02 -49.60 -6.05
CA THR A 148 -2.68 -48.51 -5.31
C THR A 148 -1.70 -47.41 -4.91
N ILE A 149 -0.47 -47.77 -4.52
CA ILE A 149 0.56 -46.77 -4.19
C ILE A 149 1.06 -46.13 -5.47
N ASP A 150 1.32 -46.92 -6.52
CA ASP A 150 1.83 -46.42 -7.80
C ASP A 150 0.86 -45.43 -8.45
N SER A 151 -0.43 -45.75 -8.50
CA SER A 151 -1.47 -44.85 -9.00
C SER A 151 -1.57 -43.54 -8.22
N LYS A 152 -1.51 -43.60 -6.87
CA LYS A 152 -1.52 -42.40 -6.02
C LYS A 152 -0.24 -41.57 -6.17
N LEU A 153 0.91 -42.22 -6.32
CA LEU A 153 2.19 -41.55 -6.55
C LEU A 153 2.23 -40.89 -7.93
N ALA A 154 1.68 -41.52 -8.97
CA ALA A 154 1.54 -40.93 -10.30
C ALA A 154 0.61 -39.72 -10.29
N PHE A 155 -0.51 -39.80 -9.57
CA PHE A 155 -1.41 -38.64 -9.39
C PHE A 155 -0.74 -37.49 -8.64
N LEU A 156 -0.01 -37.81 -7.55
CA LEU A 156 0.78 -36.84 -6.80
C LEU A 156 1.86 -36.18 -7.67
N GLN A 157 2.54 -36.96 -8.51
CA GLN A 157 3.54 -36.46 -9.45
C GLN A 157 2.96 -35.47 -10.45
N ASN A 158 1.80 -35.79 -11.04
CA ASN A 158 1.13 -34.88 -11.97
C ASN A 158 0.79 -33.54 -11.30
N LEU A 159 0.23 -33.57 -10.08
CA LEU A 159 -0.06 -32.34 -9.34
C LEU A 159 1.22 -31.58 -8.95
N ALA A 160 2.30 -32.27 -8.61
CA ALA A 160 3.57 -31.63 -8.29
C ALA A 160 4.20 -30.96 -9.52
N LEU A 161 4.08 -31.57 -10.70
CA LEU A 161 4.50 -30.96 -11.96
C LEU A 161 3.67 -29.72 -12.30
N ASP A 162 2.34 -29.79 -12.14
CA ASP A 162 1.44 -28.65 -12.34
C ASP A 162 1.79 -27.48 -11.40
N VAL A 163 1.94 -27.78 -10.10
CA VAL A 163 2.33 -26.80 -9.08
C VAL A 163 3.70 -26.21 -9.40
N ASN A 164 4.67 -27.01 -9.83
CA ASN A 164 5.99 -26.52 -10.18
C ASN A 164 5.97 -25.63 -11.43
N GLY A 165 5.16 -25.97 -12.44
CA GLY A 165 4.90 -25.11 -13.59
C GLY A 165 4.32 -23.76 -13.16
N LEU A 166 3.29 -23.80 -12.31
CA LEU A 166 2.68 -22.59 -11.76
C LEU A 166 3.68 -21.74 -10.97
N VAL A 167 4.57 -22.35 -10.17
CA VAL A 167 5.59 -21.60 -9.44
C VAL A 167 6.56 -20.89 -10.40
N ASN A 168 7.04 -21.58 -11.44
CA ASN A 168 7.97 -20.98 -12.39
C ASN A 168 7.34 -19.82 -13.17
N ASP A 169 6.11 -19.99 -13.64
CA ASP A 169 5.34 -18.92 -14.29
C ASP A 169 5.05 -17.78 -13.30
N GLY A 170 4.76 -18.11 -12.03
CA GLY A 170 4.53 -17.15 -10.96
C GLY A 170 5.75 -16.30 -10.63
N VAL A 171 6.97 -16.84 -10.75
CA VAL A 171 8.22 -16.06 -10.62
C VAL A 171 8.29 -14.97 -11.70
N VAL A 172 7.84 -15.25 -12.93
CA VAL A 172 7.80 -14.26 -14.01
C VAL A 172 6.79 -13.17 -13.69
N GLN A 173 5.60 -13.52 -13.18
CA GLN A 173 4.57 -12.56 -12.76
C GLN A 173 5.05 -11.68 -11.61
N GLU A 174 5.74 -12.26 -10.61
CA GLU A 174 6.38 -11.50 -9.54
C GLU A 174 7.41 -10.52 -10.08
N SER A 175 8.28 -10.97 -10.98
CA SER A 175 9.29 -10.10 -11.58
C SER A 175 8.65 -8.96 -12.37
N GLN A 176 7.57 -9.22 -13.11
CA GLN A 176 6.84 -8.17 -13.83
C GLN A 176 6.32 -7.10 -12.87
N PHE A 177 5.66 -7.51 -11.78
CA PHE A 177 5.20 -6.58 -10.75
C PHE A 177 6.35 -5.83 -10.08
N GLU A 178 7.46 -6.49 -9.77
CA GLU A 178 8.63 -5.85 -9.15
C GLU A 178 9.39 -4.90 -10.10
N ASN A 179 9.13 -4.99 -11.40
CA ASN A 179 9.67 -4.08 -12.40
C ASN A 179 8.82 -2.81 -12.54
N ASP A 180 7.49 -2.93 -12.56
CA ASP A 180 6.59 -1.81 -12.86
C ASP A 180 5.88 -1.20 -11.64
N TYR A 181 5.70 -1.98 -10.56
CA TYR A 181 4.85 -1.68 -9.41
C TYR A 181 3.49 -1.09 -9.80
N SER A 182 2.85 -1.66 -10.82
CA SER A 182 1.53 -1.23 -11.28
C SER A 182 0.38 -1.96 -10.56
N ASP A 183 -0.77 -1.30 -10.46
CA ASP A 183 -2.00 -1.94 -10.00
C ASP A 183 -2.46 -3.07 -10.90
N TYR A 184 -2.28 -2.92 -12.21
CA TYR A 184 -2.59 -3.94 -13.19
C TYR A 184 -1.76 -5.22 -12.96
N SER A 185 -0.43 -5.11 -12.90
CA SER A 185 0.44 -6.27 -12.70
C SER A 185 0.23 -6.90 -11.32
N LEU A 186 0.01 -6.08 -10.28
CA LEU A 186 -0.34 -6.58 -8.95
C LEU A 186 -1.65 -7.36 -8.93
N SER A 187 -2.70 -6.85 -9.59
CA SER A 187 -3.99 -7.54 -9.66
C SER A 187 -3.86 -8.90 -10.34
N GLN A 188 -3.09 -8.98 -11.44
CA GLN A 188 -2.80 -10.25 -12.11
C GLN A 188 -2.03 -11.21 -11.19
N LEU A 189 -0.98 -10.71 -10.53
CA LEU A 189 -0.19 -11.51 -9.59
C LEU A 189 -1.04 -12.04 -8.43
N MET A 190 -1.91 -11.21 -7.84
CA MET A 190 -2.80 -11.63 -6.75
C MET A 190 -3.82 -12.67 -7.19
N SER A 191 -4.38 -12.53 -8.40
CA SER A 191 -5.24 -13.55 -9.01
C SER A 191 -4.49 -14.88 -9.20
N TYR A 192 -3.25 -14.79 -9.68
CA TYR A 192 -2.38 -15.92 -9.92
C TYR A 192 -2.04 -16.69 -8.63
N TYR A 193 -1.75 -15.98 -7.53
CA TYR A 193 -1.58 -16.58 -6.20
C TYR A 193 -2.81 -17.36 -5.73
N LYS A 194 -4.03 -16.83 -5.92
CA LYS A 194 -5.25 -17.53 -5.52
C LYS A 194 -5.40 -18.85 -6.28
N GLY A 195 -5.16 -18.83 -7.59
CA GLY A 195 -5.17 -20.03 -8.43
C GLY A 195 -4.13 -21.05 -7.95
N PHE A 196 -2.91 -20.60 -7.71
CA PHE A 196 -1.83 -21.43 -7.19
C PHE A 196 -2.17 -22.06 -5.83
N TYR A 197 -2.60 -21.29 -4.83
CA TYR A 197 -2.87 -21.83 -3.50
C TYR A 197 -4.07 -22.78 -3.48
N SER A 198 -5.03 -22.61 -4.40
CA SER A 198 -6.07 -23.61 -4.62
C SER A 198 -5.48 -24.93 -5.12
N LYS A 199 -4.57 -24.89 -6.10
CA LYS A 199 -3.89 -26.11 -6.60
C LYS A 199 -2.96 -26.74 -5.58
N ALA A 200 -2.28 -25.92 -4.78
CA ALA A 200 -1.45 -26.41 -3.69
C ALA A 200 -2.26 -27.15 -2.62
N LYS A 201 -3.51 -26.75 -2.37
CA LYS A 201 -4.43 -27.49 -1.48
C LYS A 201 -4.70 -28.90 -2.02
N ASP A 202 -4.96 -29.03 -3.33
CA ASP A 202 -5.18 -30.33 -3.97
C ASP A 202 -3.93 -31.22 -3.88
N LEU A 203 -2.74 -30.63 -4.09
CA LEU A 203 -1.46 -31.31 -3.92
C LEU A 203 -1.26 -31.85 -2.49
N ILE A 204 -1.58 -31.05 -1.47
CA ILE A 204 -1.49 -31.48 -0.06
C ILE A 204 -2.42 -32.65 0.21
N ALA A 205 -3.64 -32.63 -0.34
CA ALA A 205 -4.59 -33.74 -0.18
C ALA A 205 -4.10 -35.02 -0.87
N ALA A 206 -3.57 -34.92 -2.09
CA ALA A 206 -2.98 -36.06 -2.80
C ALA A 206 -1.75 -36.64 -2.06
N TYR A 207 -0.96 -35.79 -1.43
CA TYR A 207 0.16 -36.20 -0.60
C TYR A 207 -0.28 -36.98 0.65
N ASP A 208 -1.34 -36.53 1.34
CA ASP A 208 -1.91 -37.27 2.47
C ASP A 208 -2.46 -38.63 2.04
N ASP A 209 -3.13 -38.68 0.90
CA ASP A 209 -3.64 -39.92 0.31
C ASP A 209 -2.52 -40.93 -0.02
N TYR A 210 -1.42 -40.46 -0.61
CA TYR A 210 -0.25 -41.28 -0.90
C TYR A 210 0.39 -41.84 0.38
N ASN A 211 0.61 -41.00 1.39
CA ASN A 211 1.19 -41.44 2.66
C ASN A 211 0.28 -42.43 3.41
N ASN A 212 -1.04 -42.22 3.37
CA ASN A 212 -2.00 -43.15 3.95
C ASN A 212 -1.95 -44.51 3.24
N ALA A 213 -1.79 -44.53 1.91
CA ALA A 213 -1.64 -45.78 1.16
C ALA A 213 -0.33 -46.52 1.50
N LEU A 214 0.79 -45.79 1.68
CA LEU A 214 2.04 -46.38 2.17
C LEU A 214 1.85 -47.03 3.55
N PHE A 215 1.21 -46.33 4.48
CA PHE A 215 0.94 -46.83 5.82
C PHE A 215 0.06 -48.09 5.81
N GLN A 216 -1.02 -48.06 5.04
CA GLN A 216 -1.92 -49.21 4.88
C GLN A 216 -1.19 -50.41 4.28
N LYS A 217 -0.40 -50.21 3.22
CA LYS A 217 0.34 -51.30 2.59
C LYS A 217 1.41 -51.88 3.51
N ARG A 218 2.09 -51.03 4.28
CA ARG A 218 3.06 -51.48 5.29
C ARG A 218 2.38 -52.39 6.32
N ALA A 219 1.20 -52.00 6.81
CA ALA A 219 0.43 -52.82 7.75
C ALA A 219 -0.05 -54.14 7.12
N GLU A 220 -0.44 -54.14 5.85
CA GLU A 220 -0.81 -55.34 5.09
C GLU A 220 0.38 -56.31 4.96
N ILE A 221 1.56 -55.81 4.59
CA ILE A 221 2.78 -56.61 4.45
C ILE A 221 3.17 -57.26 5.78
N PHE A 222 3.10 -56.52 6.88
CA PHE A 222 3.37 -57.08 8.22
C PHE A 222 2.40 -58.19 8.64
N LYS A 223 1.14 -58.12 8.19
CA LYS A 223 0.10 -59.13 8.51
C LYS A 223 0.02 -60.27 7.49
N SER A 224 0.80 -60.19 6.42
CA SER A 224 0.82 -61.18 5.36
C SER A 224 1.58 -62.45 5.76
N SER A 225 1.52 -63.48 4.92
CA SER A 225 2.29 -64.72 5.07
C SER A 225 3.76 -64.60 4.64
N ILE A 226 4.22 -63.39 4.28
CA ILE A 226 5.62 -63.15 3.92
C ILE A 226 6.50 -63.35 5.17
N PRO A 227 7.46 -64.29 5.15
CA PRO A 227 8.29 -64.55 6.32
C PRO A 227 9.29 -63.41 6.59
N ALA A 228 9.70 -63.29 7.85
CA ALA A 228 10.86 -62.46 8.20
C ALA A 228 12.15 -63.07 7.62
N PRO A 229 13.11 -62.25 7.15
CA PRO A 229 13.19 -60.79 7.28
C PRO A 229 12.56 -60.00 6.11
N ASP A 230 11.94 -60.66 5.14
CA ASP A 230 11.48 -59.98 3.90
C ASP A 230 10.35 -59.00 4.16
N ASN A 231 9.38 -59.36 5.00
CA ASN A 231 8.27 -58.46 5.37
C ASN A 231 8.79 -57.18 6.06
N GLU A 232 9.76 -57.30 6.97
CA GLU A 232 10.40 -56.20 7.68
C GLU A 232 11.17 -55.30 6.70
N ASN A 233 11.92 -55.89 5.77
CA ASN A 233 12.66 -55.16 4.75
C ASN A 233 11.73 -54.37 3.81
N ILE A 234 10.66 -55.00 3.30
CA ILE A 234 9.66 -54.34 2.45
C ILE A 234 9.00 -53.19 3.20
N ALA A 235 8.56 -53.45 4.44
CA ALA A 235 7.93 -52.44 5.28
C ALA A 235 8.85 -51.24 5.55
N LYS A 236 10.14 -51.47 5.81
CA LYS A 236 11.13 -50.42 6.00
C LYS A 236 11.37 -49.63 4.72
N THR A 237 11.39 -50.27 3.55
CA THR A 237 11.48 -49.56 2.27
C THR A 237 10.25 -48.67 2.06
N LEU A 238 9.03 -49.16 2.32
CA LEU A 238 7.80 -48.36 2.24
C LEU A 238 7.82 -47.15 3.20
N GLU A 239 8.35 -47.31 4.41
CA GLU A 239 8.53 -46.20 5.35
C GLU A 239 9.49 -45.14 4.81
N ASN A 240 10.58 -45.54 4.16
CA ASN A 240 11.53 -44.62 3.53
C ASN A 240 10.97 -43.90 2.29
N LEU A 241 9.85 -44.37 1.72
CA LEU A 241 9.13 -43.68 0.63
C LEU A 241 8.22 -42.56 1.13
N GLN A 242 8.09 -42.37 2.44
CA GLN A 242 7.34 -41.23 2.98
C GLN A 242 8.09 -39.93 2.66
N LEU A 243 7.45 -39.02 1.92
CA LEU A 243 8.04 -37.72 1.62
C LEU A 243 8.03 -36.86 2.89
N LYS A 244 9.13 -36.15 3.17
CA LYS A 244 9.18 -35.11 4.21
C LYS A 244 9.57 -33.82 3.52
N VAL A 245 8.60 -32.94 3.29
CA VAL A 245 8.79 -31.77 2.43
C VAL A 245 8.27 -30.53 3.13
N ASP A 246 9.21 -29.65 3.47
CA ASP A 246 8.99 -28.39 4.21
C ASP A 246 7.93 -27.50 3.55
N LEU A 247 7.84 -27.50 2.22
CA LEU A 247 6.85 -26.71 1.47
C LEU A 247 5.41 -27.12 1.81
N LEU A 248 5.12 -28.43 1.81
CA LEU A 248 3.78 -28.95 2.09
C LEU A 248 3.38 -28.68 3.54
N GLU A 249 4.32 -28.81 4.47
CA GLU A 249 4.10 -28.51 5.88
C GLU A 249 3.84 -27.02 6.12
N THR A 250 4.63 -26.16 5.48
CA THR A 250 4.46 -24.69 5.54
C THR A 250 3.09 -24.28 5.03
N LEU A 251 2.71 -24.75 3.84
CA LEU A 251 1.41 -24.42 3.23
C LEU A 251 0.24 -25.00 4.04
N ARG A 252 0.39 -26.19 4.63
CA ARG A 252 -0.61 -26.79 5.51
C ARG A 252 -0.81 -26.00 6.80
N SER A 253 0.28 -25.52 7.39
CA SER A 253 0.23 -24.73 8.63
C SER A 253 -0.40 -23.36 8.38
N LEU A 254 0.04 -22.68 7.31
CA LEU A 254 -0.40 -21.33 6.99
C LEU A 254 -1.77 -21.26 6.31
N LYS A 255 -2.24 -22.35 5.69
CA LYS A 255 -3.52 -22.43 4.96
C LYS A 255 -3.81 -21.20 4.08
N PRO A 256 -2.91 -20.86 3.12
CA PRO A 256 -2.99 -19.61 2.39
C PRO A 256 -4.27 -19.44 1.56
N TRP A 257 -4.88 -20.53 1.10
CA TRP A 257 -6.18 -20.50 0.42
C TRP A 257 -7.30 -19.94 1.32
N GLN A 258 -7.32 -20.26 2.61
CA GLN A 258 -8.32 -19.75 3.57
C GLN A 258 -8.01 -18.31 3.98
N ASN A 259 -6.74 -18.03 4.25
CA ASN A 259 -6.32 -16.72 4.74
C ASN A 259 -6.45 -15.64 3.67
N LEU A 260 -6.12 -15.92 2.40
CA LEU A 260 -6.36 -14.97 1.32
C LEU A 260 -7.85 -14.71 1.07
N GLU A 261 -8.69 -15.75 1.14
CA GLU A 261 -10.14 -15.57 1.02
C GLU A 261 -10.70 -14.68 2.15
N SER A 262 -10.22 -14.88 3.38
CA SER A 262 -10.58 -14.04 4.53
C SER A 262 -10.14 -12.58 4.35
N LEU A 263 -8.91 -12.36 3.90
CA LEU A 263 -8.37 -11.03 3.62
C LEU A 263 -9.14 -10.33 2.50
N GLU A 264 -9.52 -11.05 1.44
CA GLU A 264 -10.31 -10.51 0.35
C GLU A 264 -11.69 -10.04 0.80
N LYS A 265 -12.36 -10.80 1.68
CA LYS A 265 -13.65 -10.39 2.28
C LYS A 265 -13.53 -9.13 3.13
N ALA A 266 -12.37 -8.90 3.76
CA ALA A 266 -12.13 -7.72 4.58
C ALA A 266 -11.72 -6.48 3.77
N LYS A 267 -11.34 -6.63 2.49
CA LYS A 267 -10.74 -5.56 1.67
C LYS A 267 -11.60 -4.30 1.60
N ALA A 268 -12.87 -4.43 1.22
CA ALA A 268 -13.76 -3.27 1.05
C ALA A 268 -13.96 -2.50 2.37
N GLN A 269 -14.13 -3.23 3.47
CA GLN A 269 -14.25 -2.64 4.80
C GLN A 269 -12.95 -1.94 5.21
N TRP A 270 -11.80 -2.57 4.98
CA TRP A 270 -10.50 -1.97 5.28
C TRP A 270 -10.32 -0.65 4.53
N VAL A 271 -10.62 -0.59 3.23
CA VAL A 271 -10.52 0.64 2.43
C VAL A 271 -11.42 1.75 2.98
N ASN A 272 -12.68 1.42 3.31
CA ASN A 272 -13.61 2.41 3.85
C ASN A 272 -13.15 2.96 5.22
N ASP A 273 -12.67 2.07 6.09
CA ASP A 273 -12.12 2.46 7.39
C ASP A 273 -10.87 3.33 7.21
N SER A 274 -10.01 3.00 6.25
CA SER A 274 -8.82 3.77 5.92
C SER A 274 -9.13 5.20 5.49
N ILE A 275 -10.08 5.36 4.58
CA ILE A 275 -10.52 6.67 4.08
C ILE A 275 -11.13 7.49 5.21
N THR A 276 -11.93 6.85 6.07
CA THR A 276 -12.54 7.48 7.24
C THR A 276 -11.47 7.95 8.23
N SER A 277 -10.52 7.07 8.57
CA SER A 277 -9.41 7.39 9.47
C SER A 277 -8.51 8.49 8.91
N LEU A 278 -8.20 8.47 7.61
CA LEU A 278 -7.43 9.52 6.95
C LEU A 278 -8.15 10.86 6.99
N SER A 279 -9.45 10.87 6.70
CA SER A 279 -10.28 12.09 6.74
C SER A 279 -10.31 12.70 8.15
N TYR A 280 -10.43 11.86 9.18
CA TYR A 280 -10.35 12.29 10.56
C TYR A 280 -8.97 12.85 10.92
N LYS A 281 -7.90 12.18 10.48
CA LYS A 281 -6.53 12.63 10.71
C LYS A 281 -6.23 13.95 10.01
N LYS A 282 -6.65 14.12 8.76
CA LYS A 282 -6.57 15.37 8.01
C LYS A 282 -7.22 16.51 8.77
N LEU A 283 -8.46 16.30 9.22
CA LEU A 283 -9.20 17.28 10.02
C LEU A 283 -8.43 17.68 11.29
N SER A 284 -7.86 16.71 12.00
CA SER A 284 -7.03 16.99 13.17
C SER A 284 -5.79 17.82 12.84
N VAL A 285 -5.09 17.52 11.75
CA VAL A 285 -3.93 18.29 11.27
C VAL A 285 -4.33 19.72 10.91
N ASP A 286 -5.39 19.89 10.12
CA ASP A 286 -5.88 21.21 9.68
C ASP A 286 -6.32 22.08 10.86
N VAL A 287 -7.08 21.51 11.80
CA VAL A 287 -7.52 22.20 13.02
C VAL A 287 -6.32 22.61 13.88
N ASN A 288 -5.32 21.75 14.01
CA ASN A 288 -4.12 22.07 14.78
C ASN A 288 -3.30 23.18 14.12
N ALA A 289 -3.13 23.13 12.80
CA ALA A 289 -2.45 24.17 12.04
C ALA A 289 -3.15 25.52 12.23
N LYS A 290 -4.48 25.58 12.00
CA LYS A 290 -5.23 26.84 12.11
C LYS A 290 -5.29 27.37 13.54
N TYR A 291 -5.42 26.49 14.54
CA TYR A 291 -5.34 26.91 15.94
C TYR A 291 -3.98 27.53 16.26
N ASN A 292 -2.88 26.90 15.82
CA ASN A 292 -1.53 27.38 16.10
C ASN A 292 -1.23 28.72 15.40
N GLU A 293 -1.77 28.90 14.18
CA GLU A 293 -1.70 30.17 13.44
C GLU A 293 -2.43 31.31 14.18
N LEU A 294 -3.64 31.04 14.68
CA LEU A 294 -4.47 32.06 15.35
C LEU A 294 -4.05 32.35 16.79
N SER A 295 -3.45 31.38 17.49
CA SER A 295 -3.15 31.47 18.92
C SER A 295 -2.36 32.73 19.32
N PRO A 296 -1.29 33.15 18.62
CA PRO A 296 -0.54 34.36 19.00
C PRO A 296 -1.39 35.64 18.88
N SER A 297 -2.16 35.76 17.80
CA SER A 297 -3.03 36.90 17.53
C SER A 297 -4.11 37.04 18.60
N ILE A 298 -4.76 35.93 18.97
CA ILE A 298 -5.75 35.91 20.05
C ILE A 298 -5.10 36.17 21.42
N GLN A 299 -3.87 35.69 21.64
CA GLN A 299 -3.14 36.00 22.88
C GLN A 299 -2.87 37.49 23.06
N ASN A 300 -2.58 38.21 21.96
CA ASN A 300 -2.40 39.66 22.00
C ASN A 300 -3.65 40.42 22.47
N ILE A 301 -4.87 39.91 22.22
CA ILE A 301 -6.10 40.51 22.76
C ILE A 301 -6.10 40.46 24.28
N PHE A 302 -5.73 39.32 24.88
CA PHE A 302 -5.68 39.18 26.34
C PHE A 302 -4.70 40.17 26.98
N TYR A 303 -3.58 40.44 26.32
CA TYR A 303 -2.58 41.41 26.81
C TYR A 303 -2.96 42.88 26.54
N SER A 304 -3.84 43.15 25.57
CA SER A 304 -4.20 44.52 25.13
C SER A 304 -5.50 45.05 25.73
N GLN A 305 -6.06 44.37 26.74
CA GLN A 305 -7.38 44.67 27.32
C GLN A 305 -7.55 46.13 27.77
N ALA A 306 -6.49 46.76 28.31
CA ALA A 306 -6.55 48.15 28.77
C ALA A 306 -6.78 49.14 27.61
N VAL A 307 -6.05 48.97 26.50
CA VAL A 307 -6.16 49.84 25.32
C VAL A 307 -7.46 49.55 24.56
N LEU A 308 -7.87 48.29 24.46
CA LEU A 308 -9.16 47.91 23.88
C LEU A 308 -10.34 48.53 24.66
N SER A 309 -10.21 48.64 25.99
CA SER A 309 -11.22 49.31 26.82
C SER A 309 -11.28 50.82 26.56
N GLN A 310 -10.12 51.48 26.37
CA GLN A 310 -10.07 52.90 26.00
C GLN A 310 -10.70 53.17 24.62
N CYS A 311 -10.62 52.22 23.70
CA CYS A 311 -11.26 52.27 22.39
C CYS A 311 -12.75 51.87 22.39
N GLY A 312 -13.33 51.52 23.54
CA GLY A 312 -14.73 51.05 23.63
C GLY A 312 -14.98 49.65 23.03
N LEU A 313 -13.93 48.87 22.78
CA LEU A 313 -13.98 47.56 22.11
C LEU A 313 -13.92 46.36 23.08
N LYS A 314 -14.09 46.62 24.38
CA LYS A 314 -13.96 45.63 25.45
C LYS A 314 -14.94 44.46 25.27
N THR A 315 -16.19 44.74 24.93
CA THR A 315 -17.24 43.73 24.80
C THR A 315 -16.94 42.73 23.67
N GLU A 316 -16.48 43.22 22.51
CA GLU A 316 -16.06 42.36 21.40
C GLU A 316 -14.82 41.52 21.78
N ALA A 317 -13.85 42.11 22.47
CA ALA A 317 -12.66 41.40 22.95
C ALA A 317 -13.00 40.29 23.96
N ASP A 318 -13.93 40.55 24.88
CA ASP A 318 -14.41 39.57 25.86
C ASP A 318 -15.21 38.44 25.20
N SER A 319 -16.00 38.74 24.16
CA SER A 319 -16.69 37.73 23.34
C SER A 319 -15.71 36.79 22.64
N ILE A 320 -14.70 37.34 21.96
CA ILE A 320 -13.64 36.56 21.29
C ILE A 320 -12.89 35.69 22.30
N SER A 321 -12.56 36.25 23.47
CA SER A 321 -11.92 35.56 24.58
C SER A 321 -12.72 34.36 25.07
N ALA A 322 -14.04 34.49 25.22
CA ALA A 322 -14.92 33.41 25.64
C ALA A 322 -15.00 32.28 24.59
N LYS A 323 -15.15 32.64 23.31
CA LYS A 323 -15.16 31.66 22.19
C LYS A 323 -13.83 30.93 22.06
N TRP A 324 -12.71 31.62 22.28
CA TRP A 324 -11.39 30.99 22.27
C TRP A 324 -11.22 29.96 23.39
N LYS A 325 -11.70 30.26 24.62
CA LYS A 325 -11.70 29.27 25.71
C LYS A 325 -12.55 28.05 25.39
N GLU A 326 -13.69 28.22 24.72
CA GLU A 326 -14.50 27.10 24.24
C GLU A 326 -13.72 26.25 23.22
N ILE A 327 -13.04 26.87 22.25
CA ILE A 327 -12.18 26.19 21.28
C ILE A 327 -11.07 25.39 21.99
N GLN A 328 -10.41 25.98 22.99
CA GLN A 328 -9.38 25.31 23.79
C GLN A 328 -9.94 24.08 24.53
N LEU A 329 -11.15 24.19 25.08
CA LEU A 329 -11.84 23.09 25.76
C LEU A 329 -12.25 21.97 24.79
N LEU A 330 -12.76 22.30 23.61
CA LEU A 330 -13.11 21.33 22.58
C LEU A 330 -11.87 20.60 22.06
N LYS A 331 -10.78 21.34 21.83
CA LYS A 331 -9.49 20.78 21.44
C LYS A 331 -8.91 19.86 22.50
N SER A 332 -9.00 20.22 23.79
CA SER A 332 -8.48 19.38 24.89
C SER A 332 -9.29 18.10 25.11
N ARG A 333 -10.59 18.10 24.80
CA ARG A 333 -11.44 16.91 24.84
C ARG A 333 -11.14 15.91 23.72
N GLY A 334 -10.72 16.41 22.55
CA GLY A 334 -10.23 15.58 21.44
C GLY A 334 -11.24 14.58 20.88
N ARG A 335 -12.56 14.77 21.10
CA ARG A 335 -13.60 13.87 20.58
C ARG A 335 -13.83 14.14 19.10
N THR A 336 -14.25 13.12 18.36
CA THR A 336 -14.52 13.23 16.91
C THR A 336 -15.54 14.32 16.58
N THR A 337 -16.63 14.40 17.35
CA THR A 337 -17.66 15.42 17.19
C THR A 337 -17.17 16.83 17.53
N ASP A 338 -16.22 16.96 18.46
CA ASP A 338 -15.60 18.23 18.82
C ASP A 338 -14.68 18.70 17.68
N LEU A 339 -13.85 17.79 17.14
CA LEU A 339 -12.98 18.05 15.99
C LEU A 339 -13.75 18.48 14.73
N GLN A 340 -14.92 17.92 14.46
CA GLN A 340 -15.75 18.32 13.32
C GLN A 340 -16.32 19.75 13.44
N ARG A 341 -16.52 20.23 14.67
CA ARG A 341 -17.07 21.58 14.92
C ARG A 341 -15.99 22.65 14.96
N LEU A 342 -14.75 22.27 15.31
CA LEU A 342 -13.63 23.19 15.49
C LEU A 342 -13.31 24.05 14.25
N PRO A 343 -13.34 23.57 12.99
CA PRO A 343 -13.10 24.41 11.82
C PRO A 343 -14.00 25.64 11.76
N SER A 344 -15.32 25.45 11.87
CA SER A 344 -16.28 26.56 11.85
C SER A 344 -16.08 27.56 12.98
N LYS A 345 -15.73 27.08 14.18
CA LYS A 345 -15.47 27.93 15.35
C LYS A 345 -14.19 28.74 15.19
N LEU A 346 -13.13 28.12 14.65
CA LEU A 346 -11.87 28.80 14.35
C LEU A 346 -12.07 29.91 13.31
N SER A 347 -12.78 29.63 12.21
CA SER A 347 -13.08 30.65 11.18
C SER A 347 -13.96 31.79 11.69
N ALA A 348 -14.95 31.49 12.55
CA ALA A 348 -15.78 32.52 13.16
C ALA A 348 -14.97 33.45 14.08
N VAL A 349 -14.10 32.86 14.92
CA VAL A 349 -13.21 33.63 15.81
C VAL A 349 -12.20 34.46 15.02
N GLU A 350 -11.64 33.93 13.94
CA GLU A 350 -10.76 34.69 13.03
C GLU A 350 -11.47 35.89 12.41
N THR A 351 -12.71 35.71 11.94
CA THR A 351 -13.50 36.80 11.33
C THR A 351 -13.77 37.92 12.34
N GLU A 352 -14.16 37.56 13.57
CA GLU A 352 -14.38 38.51 14.66
C GLU A 352 -13.10 39.20 15.10
N TYR A 353 -11.98 38.46 15.16
CA TYR A 353 -10.65 39.00 15.45
C TYR A 353 -10.25 40.04 14.41
N ASN A 354 -10.36 39.73 13.12
CA ASN A 354 -10.00 40.64 12.03
C ASN A 354 -10.84 41.93 12.07
N SER A 355 -12.14 41.82 12.41
CA SER A 355 -13.01 42.98 12.62
C SER A 355 -12.57 43.82 13.83
N LEU A 356 -12.27 43.18 14.96
CA LEU A 356 -11.75 43.86 16.16
C LEU A 356 -10.44 44.59 15.85
N GLN A 357 -9.52 43.93 15.14
CA GLN A 357 -8.22 44.50 14.78
C GLN A 357 -8.38 45.74 13.89
N SER A 358 -9.29 45.70 12.90
CA SER A 358 -9.58 46.85 12.05
C SER A 358 -10.14 48.03 12.85
N LYS A 359 -11.11 47.79 13.74
CA LYS A 359 -11.65 48.83 14.65
C LYS A 359 -10.58 49.38 15.60
N TYR A 360 -9.74 48.51 16.14
CA TYR A 360 -8.64 48.88 17.02
C TYR A 360 -7.65 49.79 16.31
N GLN A 361 -7.22 49.44 15.09
CA GLN A 361 -6.32 50.27 14.28
C GLN A 361 -6.92 51.65 13.98
N ALA A 362 -8.20 51.73 13.62
CA ALA A 362 -8.89 52.99 13.41
C ALA A 362 -8.94 53.88 14.67
N CYS A 363 -9.03 53.27 15.86
CA CYS A 363 -9.01 53.99 17.14
C CYS A 363 -7.60 54.51 17.49
N VAL A 364 -6.57 53.66 17.40
CA VAL A 364 -5.21 54.03 17.86
C VAL A 364 -4.43 54.84 16.83
N ASN A 365 -4.77 54.73 15.54
CA ASN A 365 -4.16 55.48 14.44
C ASN A 365 -5.23 56.15 13.55
N PRO A 366 -5.92 57.19 14.04
CA PRO A 366 -7.02 57.83 13.32
C PRO A 366 -6.61 58.47 11.97
N GLN A 367 -5.32 58.78 11.77
CA GLN A 367 -4.79 59.40 10.54
C GLN A 367 -4.56 58.44 9.36
N GLN A 368 -4.78 57.13 9.49
CA GLN A 368 -4.76 56.20 8.34
C GLN A 368 -6.12 56.03 7.67
N SER A 369 -7.15 56.76 8.11
CA SER A 369 -8.52 56.64 7.61
C SER A 369 -8.88 57.55 6.41
N SER A 370 -7.91 58.25 5.83
CA SER A 370 -8.10 58.98 4.57
C SER A 370 -6.94 58.69 3.61
N ASP A 371 -7.31 58.25 2.40
CA ASP A 371 -6.50 58.03 1.21
C ASP A 371 -5.71 56.72 1.11
N PHE A 372 -6.45 55.62 0.91
CA PHE A 372 -5.95 54.53 0.07
C PHE A 372 -5.96 55.01 -1.39
N ILE A 373 -4.98 55.80 -1.79
CA ILE A 373 -4.67 55.96 -3.22
C ILE A 373 -4.04 54.64 -3.65
N PRO A 374 -4.68 53.82 -4.51
CA PRO A 374 -3.95 52.72 -5.12
C PRO A 374 -2.80 53.36 -5.88
N LEU A 375 -1.57 53.09 -5.47
CA LEU A 375 -0.41 53.26 -6.34
C LEU A 375 -0.64 52.32 -7.52
N GLN A 376 -1.37 52.80 -8.53
CA GLN A 376 -1.26 52.33 -9.89
C GLN A 376 0.14 52.72 -10.37
N GLN A 377 1.15 51.99 -9.89
CA GLN A 377 2.27 51.69 -10.77
C GLN A 377 1.69 50.81 -11.86
N GLY A 378 1.41 51.41 -13.01
CA GLY A 378 1.17 50.69 -14.25
C GLY A 378 2.42 49.87 -14.57
N PHE A 379 2.56 48.72 -13.94
CA PHE A 379 3.42 47.66 -14.43
C PHE A 379 2.77 47.18 -15.72
N ASP A 380 3.42 47.45 -16.83
CA ASP A 380 3.10 46.82 -18.09
C ASP A 380 3.30 45.31 -17.93
N LEU A 381 2.20 44.59 -17.69
CA LEU A 381 2.15 43.13 -17.52
C LEU A 381 2.20 42.40 -18.86
N THR A 382 2.22 43.12 -19.99
CA THR A 382 2.28 42.53 -21.33
C THR A 382 3.42 41.51 -21.49
N PRO A 383 4.65 41.72 -20.96
CA PRO A 383 5.71 40.72 -21.02
C PRO A 383 5.39 39.45 -20.20
N VAL A 384 4.73 39.60 -19.05
CA VAL A 384 4.33 38.49 -18.17
C VAL A 384 3.17 37.70 -18.79
N ILE A 385 2.22 38.40 -19.41
CA ILE A 385 1.10 37.81 -20.15
C ILE A 385 1.60 37.07 -21.39
N ILE A 386 2.57 37.63 -22.13
CA ILE A 386 3.21 36.95 -23.27
C ILE A 386 3.97 35.70 -22.79
N LEU A 387 4.72 35.78 -21.68
CA LEU A 387 5.41 34.62 -21.10
C LEU A 387 4.44 33.52 -20.65
N LEU A 388 3.33 33.90 -20.01
CA LEU A 388 2.26 32.98 -19.63
C LEU A 388 1.59 32.36 -20.87
N ALA A 389 1.31 33.15 -21.92
CA ALA A 389 0.72 32.66 -23.15
C ALA A 389 1.65 31.70 -23.91
N VAL A 390 2.96 31.98 -23.93
CA VAL A 390 3.97 31.09 -24.52
C VAL A 390 4.12 29.81 -23.69
N ALA A 391 4.10 29.90 -22.36
CA ALA A 391 4.11 28.72 -21.48
C ALA A 391 2.85 27.86 -21.67
N LEU A 392 1.68 28.48 -21.80
CA LEU A 392 0.42 27.79 -22.06
C LEU A 392 0.39 27.14 -23.45
N ALA A 393 0.87 27.85 -24.48
CA ALA A 393 1.00 27.31 -25.83
C ALA A 393 2.01 26.15 -25.88
N GLY A 394 3.15 26.28 -25.18
CA GLY A 394 4.15 25.22 -25.04
C GLY A 394 3.58 23.99 -24.33
N PHE A 395 2.82 24.19 -23.25
CA PHE A 395 2.13 23.13 -22.52
C PHE A 395 1.08 22.41 -23.40
N LEU A 396 0.29 23.16 -24.17
CA LEU A 396 -0.70 22.58 -25.09
C LEU A 396 -0.04 21.78 -26.22
N VAL A 397 1.07 22.28 -26.79
CA VAL A 397 1.84 21.58 -27.83
C VAL A 397 2.48 20.30 -27.28
N TRP A 398 3.03 20.34 -26.06
CA TRP A 398 3.57 19.16 -25.40
C TRP A 398 2.48 18.11 -25.12
N LYS A 399 1.33 18.53 -24.58
CA LYS A 399 0.19 17.65 -24.32
C LYS A 399 -0.34 17.00 -25.61
N TYR A 400 -0.38 17.75 -26.71
CA TYR A 400 -0.77 17.23 -28.01
C TYR A 400 0.22 16.16 -28.53
N LYS A 401 1.53 16.41 -28.42
CA LYS A 401 2.56 15.42 -28.83
C LYS A 401 2.54 14.15 -28.00
N LYS A 402 2.39 14.25 -26.67
CA LYS A 402 2.28 13.08 -25.78
C LYS A 402 1.09 12.19 -26.17
N SER A 403 -0.05 12.79 -26.54
CA SER A 403 -1.22 12.02 -26.99
C SER A 403 -1.03 11.28 -28.32
N GLN A 404 -0.12 11.76 -29.19
CA GLN A 404 0.18 11.09 -30.46
C GLN A 404 1.21 9.96 -30.31
N GLU A 405 2.10 10.04 -29.32
CA GLU A 405 3.03 8.95 -29.00
C GLU A 405 2.32 7.77 -28.34
N GLU A 406 1.21 8.02 -27.61
CA GLU A 406 0.34 6.98 -27.04
C GLU A 406 -0.63 6.32 -28.05
N THR A 407 -0.72 6.81 -29.30
CA THR A 407 -1.53 6.18 -30.36
C THR A 407 -0.73 5.37 -31.38
N TYR A 408 0.60 5.35 -31.26
CA TYR A 408 1.51 4.55 -32.08
C TYR A 408 2.43 3.68 -31.21
N GLN A 409 1.84 2.92 -30.29
CA GLN A 409 2.36 1.66 -29.73
C GLN A 409 1.16 0.75 -29.47
#